data_AF-A0A432ZQM6-F1
#
_entry.id   AF-A0A432ZQM6-F1
#
_cell.length_a   1.000
_cell.length_b   1.000
_cell.length_c   1.000
_cell.angle_alpha   90.00
_cell.angle_beta   90.00
_cell.angle_gamma   90.00
#
_symmetry.space_group_name_H-M   'P 1'
#
loop_
_entity.id
_entity.type
_entity.pdbx_description
1 polymer ?
#
loop_
_entity_poly.entity_id
_entity_poly.type
_entity_poly.pdbx_seq_one_letter_code
_entity_poly.pdbx_strand_id
1 'polypeptide(L)'
;MRRNESAERRDITLFQWIVLALAILVLATYLLRSWLLDDASWRLTERQMWTERMQRNVMLAHVQWLARGRPATIHFSAEQGKMASPIIMTKRGWPMADCENLWQRLVTVESPANIAVAATDGGCIWSLKGIKLFSYTEATGQVSR
;
A
#
# COMPACT_ATOMS: atom_id res chain seq x y z
N MET A 1 69.88 11.45 12.74
CA MET A 1 68.70 11.65 11.86
C MET A 1 67.81 10.39 11.81
N ARG A 2 67.22 9.92 12.93
CA ARG A 2 66.32 8.75 12.96
C ARG A 2 64.96 9.00 13.63
N ARG A 3 64.75 10.20 14.20
CA ARG A 3 63.55 10.54 14.96
C ARG A 3 62.39 11.01 14.08
N ASN A 4 62.67 11.45 12.85
CA ASN A 4 61.67 12.00 11.94
C ASN A 4 60.97 10.88 11.13
N GLU A 5 61.68 9.81 10.75
CA GLU A 5 61.11 8.70 9.99
C GLU A 5 60.06 7.88 10.76
N SER A 6 60.16 7.84 12.09
CA SER A 6 59.19 7.12 12.95
C SER A 6 57.92 7.93 13.22
N ALA A 7 58.02 9.26 13.28
CA ALA A 7 56.86 10.14 13.41
C ALA A 7 56.04 10.16 12.11
N GLU A 8 56.71 10.27 10.96
CA GLU A 8 56.08 10.29 9.64
C GLU A 8 55.32 8.97 9.33
N ARG A 9 55.90 7.80 9.68
CA ARG A 9 55.20 6.51 9.57
C ARG A 9 53.99 6.40 10.50
N ARG A 10 54.04 7.04 11.68
CA ARG A 10 52.94 7.02 12.65
C ARG A 10 51.76 7.90 12.19
N ASP A 11 52.07 9.02 11.56
CA ASP A 11 51.05 9.93 11.01
C ASP A 11 50.39 9.32 9.75
N ILE A 12 51.16 8.68 8.88
CA ILE A 12 50.62 7.97 7.71
C ILE A 12 49.69 6.82 8.12
N THR A 13 50.07 6.04 9.15
CA THR A 13 49.24 4.94 9.64
C THR A 13 47.96 5.44 10.31
N LEU A 14 48.03 6.52 11.11
CA LEU A 14 46.84 7.18 11.67
C LEU A 14 45.90 7.68 10.57
N PHE A 15 46.44 8.32 9.54
CA PHE A 15 45.65 8.82 8.42
C PHE A 15 44.96 7.68 7.65
N GLN A 16 45.65 6.57 7.42
CA GLN A 16 45.06 5.36 6.81
C GLN A 16 43.91 4.80 7.65
N TRP A 17 44.06 4.72 8.97
CA TRP A 17 42.99 4.25 9.86
C TRP A 17 41.78 5.18 9.85
N ILE A 18 42.00 6.50 9.81
CA ILE A 18 40.93 7.49 9.71
C ILE A 18 40.18 7.33 8.39
N VAL A 19 40.89 7.22 7.27
CA VAL A 19 40.29 7.02 5.94
C VAL A 19 39.51 5.71 5.87
N LEU A 20 40.06 4.63 6.43
CA LEU A 20 39.37 3.33 6.47
C LEU A 20 38.09 3.42 7.31
N ALA A 21 38.16 4.03 8.49
CA ALA A 21 36.99 4.24 9.34
C ALA A 21 35.91 5.06 8.61
N LEU A 22 36.31 6.12 7.90
CA LEU A 22 35.39 6.94 7.11
C LEU A 22 34.73 6.15 5.97
N ALA A 23 35.51 5.33 5.25
CA ALA A 23 34.99 4.47 4.19
C ALA A 23 33.98 3.45 4.73
N ILE A 24 34.26 2.83 5.87
CA ILE A 24 33.34 1.91 6.55
C ILE A 24 32.07 2.64 6.98
N LEU A 25 32.18 3.86 7.52
CA LEU A 25 31.04 4.66 7.96
C LEU A 25 30.11 5.02 6.78
N VAL A 26 30.68 5.40 5.64
CA VAL A 26 29.93 5.67 4.41
C VAL A 26 29.20 4.41 3.92
N LEU A 27 29.89 3.27 3.87
CA LEU A 27 29.30 1.98 3.47
C LEU A 27 28.18 1.55 4.42
N ALA A 28 28.40 1.64 5.74
CA ALA A 28 27.40 1.31 6.75
C ALA A 28 26.15 2.19 6.61
N THR A 29 26.34 3.50 6.39
CA THR A 29 25.23 4.44 6.19
C THR A 29 24.44 4.12 4.92
N TYR A 30 25.13 3.75 3.84
CA TYR A 30 24.49 3.37 2.58
C TYR A 30 23.67 2.07 2.72
N LEU A 31 24.24 1.05 3.38
CA LEU A 31 23.56 -0.21 3.64
C LEU A 31 22.33 -0.03 4.54
N LEU A 32 22.46 0.75 5.61
CA LEU A 32 21.34 1.13 6.48
C LEU A 32 20.24 1.83 5.68
N ARG A 33 20.60 2.80 4.85
CA ARG A 33 19.63 3.53 4.01
C ARG A 33 18.92 2.62 3.03
N SER A 34 19.64 1.71 2.37
CA SER A 34 19.05 0.73 1.45
C SER A 34 18.05 -0.18 2.17
N TRP A 35 18.44 -0.70 3.34
CA TRP A 35 17.61 -1.62 4.11
C TRP A 35 16.32 -0.96 4.62
N LEU A 36 16.39 0.30 5.08
CA LEU A 36 15.20 1.06 5.49
C LEU A 36 14.29 1.44 4.31
N LEU A 37 14.86 1.72 3.13
CA LEU A 37 14.08 2.15 1.95
C LEU A 37 13.38 1.00 1.24
N ASP A 38 13.98 -0.20 1.21
CA ASP A 38 13.34 -1.37 0.61
C ASP A 38 12.01 -1.68 1.29
N ASP A 39 11.94 -1.53 2.61
CA ASP A 39 10.72 -1.77 3.38
C ASP A 39 9.59 -0.77 3.08
N ALA A 40 9.95 0.41 2.59
CA ALA A 40 8.99 1.46 2.21
C ALA A 40 8.49 1.26 0.77
N SER A 41 9.35 0.80 -0.15
CA SER A 41 9.04 0.68 -1.57
C SER A 41 7.98 -0.39 -1.84
N TRP A 42 8.13 -1.59 -1.25
CA TRP A 42 7.17 -2.68 -1.45
C TRP A 42 5.78 -2.33 -0.88
N ARG A 43 5.74 -1.62 0.25
CA ARG A 43 4.48 -1.16 0.86
C ARG A 43 3.78 -0.12 -0.01
N LEU A 44 4.52 0.75 -0.69
CA LEU A 44 3.92 1.72 -1.61
C LEU A 44 3.29 1.00 -2.81
N THR A 45 3.98 0.02 -3.37
CA THR A 45 3.48 -0.81 -4.48
C THR A 45 2.24 -1.60 -4.07
N GLU A 46 2.25 -2.23 -2.89
CA GLU A 46 1.10 -3.00 -2.38
C GLU A 46 -0.13 -2.12 -2.17
N ARG A 47 0.04 -0.95 -1.55
CA ARG A 47 -1.04 0.03 -1.38
C ARG A 47 -1.65 0.47 -2.71
N GLN A 48 -0.79 0.69 -3.70
CA GLN A 48 -1.25 1.07 -5.04
C GLN A 48 -2.02 -0.07 -5.71
N MET A 49 -1.53 -1.31 -5.59
CA MET A 49 -2.24 -2.49 -6.10
C MET A 49 -3.64 -2.64 -5.50
N TRP A 50 -3.81 -2.46 -4.18
CA TRP A 50 -5.13 -2.53 -3.54
C TRP A 50 -6.07 -1.42 -4.03
N THR A 51 -5.56 -0.20 -4.17
CA THR A 51 -6.33 0.96 -4.63
C THR A 51 -6.82 0.74 -6.08
N GLU A 52 -5.93 0.29 -6.96
CA GLU A 52 -6.24 0.00 -8.37
C GLU A 52 -7.23 -1.17 -8.50
N ARG A 53 -7.07 -2.25 -7.71
CA ARG A 53 -8.03 -3.37 -7.68
C ARG A 53 -9.40 -2.93 -7.23
N MET A 54 -9.47 -2.14 -6.15
CA MET A 54 -10.73 -1.60 -5.64
C MET A 54 -11.42 -0.76 -6.72
N GLN A 55 -10.71 0.20 -7.31
CA GLN A 55 -11.25 1.08 -8.35
C GLN A 55 -11.74 0.29 -9.56
N ARG A 56 -10.93 -0.68 -10.03
CA ARG A 56 -11.30 -1.55 -11.16
C ARG A 56 -12.56 -2.36 -10.85
N ASN A 57 -12.64 -2.97 -9.67
CA ASN A 57 -13.75 -3.85 -9.33
C ASN A 57 -15.04 -3.07 -9.02
N VAL A 58 -14.95 -1.85 -8.46
CA VAL A 58 -16.09 -0.92 -8.39
C VAL A 58 -16.63 -0.61 -9.79
N MET A 59 -15.74 -0.31 -10.75
CA MET A 59 -16.15 -0.01 -12.12
C MET A 59 -16.77 -1.23 -12.82
N LEU A 60 -16.19 -2.42 -12.63
CA LEU A 60 -16.76 -3.66 -13.17
C LEU A 60 -18.13 -3.96 -12.56
N ALA A 61 -18.31 -3.75 -11.26
CA ALA A 61 -19.61 -3.87 -10.59
C ALA A 61 -20.64 -2.91 -11.19
N HIS A 62 -20.27 -1.66 -11.46
CA HIS A 62 -21.13 -0.68 -12.11
C HIS A 62 -21.53 -1.11 -13.53
N VAL A 63 -20.56 -1.57 -14.34
CA VAL A 63 -20.83 -2.07 -15.69
C VAL A 63 -21.76 -3.28 -15.67
N GLN A 64 -21.55 -4.22 -14.75
CA GLN A 64 -22.41 -5.39 -14.59
C GLN A 64 -23.83 -5.00 -14.15
N TRP A 65 -23.96 -4.01 -13.27
CA TRP A 65 -25.24 -3.44 -12.87
C TRP A 65 -25.98 -2.81 -14.06
N LEU A 66 -25.29 -2.02 -14.90
CA LEU A 66 -25.86 -1.49 -16.13
C LEU A 66 -26.31 -2.61 -17.08
N ALA A 67 -25.45 -3.60 -17.30
CA ALA A 67 -25.72 -4.73 -18.20
C ALA A 67 -26.92 -5.58 -17.75
N ARG A 68 -27.19 -5.65 -16.44
CA ARG A 68 -28.32 -6.41 -15.87
C ARG A 68 -29.62 -5.61 -15.72
N GLY A 69 -29.69 -4.39 -16.29
CA GLY A 69 -30.90 -3.58 -16.20
C GLY A 69 -31.10 -2.92 -14.83
N ARG A 70 -30.01 -2.62 -14.12
CA ARG A 70 -29.98 -1.84 -12.87
C ARG A 70 -30.66 -2.52 -11.66
N PRO A 71 -30.32 -3.79 -11.35
CA PRO A 71 -30.90 -4.47 -10.21
C PRO A 71 -30.45 -3.85 -8.88
N ALA A 72 -31.22 -4.06 -7.81
CA ALA A 72 -30.84 -3.63 -6.46
C ALA A 72 -29.60 -4.38 -5.92
N THR A 73 -29.37 -5.60 -6.41
CA THR A 73 -28.23 -6.44 -6.03
C THR A 73 -27.56 -7.04 -7.27
N ILE A 74 -26.24 -7.17 -7.22
CA ILE A 74 -25.47 -7.89 -8.24
C ILE A 74 -24.69 -9.04 -7.59
N HIS A 75 -24.62 -10.17 -8.29
CA HIS A 75 -23.69 -11.24 -7.93
C HIS A 75 -22.37 -10.96 -8.64
N PHE A 76 -21.48 -10.31 -7.92
CA PHE A 76 -20.14 -9.96 -8.41
C PHE A 76 -19.13 -10.99 -7.91
N SER A 77 -18.29 -11.47 -8.81
CA SER A 77 -17.13 -12.29 -8.46
C SER A 77 -15.92 -11.69 -9.15
N ALA A 78 -14.96 -11.21 -8.36
CA ALA A 78 -13.72 -10.66 -8.89
C ALA A 78 -12.69 -11.74 -9.25
N GLU A 79 -12.89 -12.99 -8.82
CA GLU A 79 -12.09 -14.15 -9.23
C GLU A 79 -12.97 -15.20 -9.92
N GLN A 80 -12.56 -15.64 -11.12
CA GLN A 80 -13.25 -16.71 -11.84
C GLN A 80 -13.23 -17.99 -10.99
N GLY A 81 -14.41 -18.46 -10.57
CA GLY A 81 -14.58 -19.71 -9.83
C GLY A 81 -14.91 -19.58 -8.34
N LYS A 82 -14.83 -18.40 -7.73
CA LYS A 82 -15.35 -18.18 -6.35
C LYS A 82 -16.83 -17.80 -6.38
N MET A 83 -17.59 -18.29 -5.38
CA MET A 83 -19.00 -17.94 -5.23
C MET A 83 -19.17 -16.42 -5.14
N ALA A 84 -19.99 -15.88 -6.05
CA ALA A 84 -20.28 -14.46 -6.13
C ALA A 84 -21.13 -14.03 -4.92
N SER A 85 -20.53 -13.27 -4.00
CA SER A 85 -21.28 -12.67 -2.90
C SER A 85 -22.17 -11.53 -3.44
N PRO A 86 -23.44 -11.45 -3.02
CA PRO A 86 -24.33 -10.40 -3.49
C PRO A 86 -23.85 -9.04 -2.98
N ILE A 87 -23.61 -8.10 -3.89
CA ILE A 87 -23.31 -6.69 -3.58
C ILE A 87 -24.59 -5.88 -3.76
N ILE A 88 -24.97 -5.14 -2.71
CA ILE A 88 -26.09 -4.18 -2.78
C ILE A 88 -25.60 -2.94 -3.53
N MET A 89 -26.40 -2.48 -4.48
CA MET A 89 -26.09 -1.31 -5.30
C MET A 89 -26.98 -0.14 -4.89
N THR A 90 -26.41 1.06 -4.84
CA THR A 90 -27.17 2.30 -4.69
C THR A 90 -28.02 2.57 -5.93
N LYS A 91 -28.99 3.48 -5.83
CA LYS A 91 -29.80 3.92 -6.99
C LYS A 91 -28.95 4.52 -8.13
N ARG A 92 -27.73 4.96 -7.83
CA ARG A 92 -26.77 5.50 -8.80
C ARG A 92 -25.89 4.42 -9.44
N GLY A 93 -26.05 3.17 -9.03
CA GLY A 93 -25.33 2.04 -9.59
C GLY A 93 -23.95 1.82 -9.01
N TRP A 94 -23.70 2.29 -7.79
CA TRP A 94 -22.43 2.07 -7.08
C TRP A 94 -22.62 1.09 -5.93
N PRO A 95 -21.61 0.29 -5.56
CA PRO A 95 -21.68 -0.54 -4.37
C PRO A 95 -22.05 0.26 -3.12
N MET A 96 -22.97 -0.25 -2.31
CA MET A 96 -23.28 0.35 -1.01
C MET A 96 -22.07 0.24 -0.07
N ALA A 97 -21.88 1.23 0.80
CA ALA A 97 -20.77 1.32 1.75
C ALA A 97 -20.88 0.32 2.93
N ASP A 98 -20.87 -0.98 2.64
CA ASP A 98 -20.71 -2.06 3.61
C ASP A 98 -19.21 -2.32 3.84
N CYS A 99 -18.53 -1.40 4.53
CA CYS A 99 -17.08 -1.23 4.45
C CYS A 99 -16.24 -2.47 4.77
N GLU A 100 -16.70 -3.31 5.70
CA GLU A 100 -16.00 -4.53 6.09
C GLU A 100 -16.08 -5.58 4.98
N ASN A 101 -17.29 -5.83 4.46
CA ASN A 101 -17.52 -6.83 3.41
C ASN A 101 -17.07 -6.33 2.03
N LEU A 102 -17.17 -5.02 1.78
CA LEU A 102 -16.85 -4.41 0.50
C LEU A 102 -15.36 -4.58 0.17
N TRP A 103 -14.48 -4.47 1.17
CA TRP A 103 -13.06 -4.76 1.01
C TRP A 103 -12.83 -6.20 0.53
N GLN A 104 -13.40 -7.17 1.25
CA GLN A 104 -13.20 -8.59 0.93
C GLN A 104 -13.71 -8.94 -0.47
N ARG A 105 -14.84 -8.34 -0.87
CA ARG A 105 -15.47 -8.60 -2.17
C ARG A 105 -14.74 -7.93 -3.35
N LEU A 106 -14.15 -6.76 -3.14
CA LEU A 106 -13.59 -5.95 -4.23
C LEU A 106 -12.06 -5.91 -4.27
N VAL A 107 -11.35 -6.15 -3.16
CA VAL A 107 -9.88 -6.27 -3.17
C VAL A 107 -9.44 -7.73 -3.37
N THR A 108 -10.37 -8.68 -3.12
CA THR A 108 -10.20 -10.15 -3.23
C THR A 108 -9.05 -10.74 -2.42
N VAL A 109 -8.60 -10.01 -1.42
CA VAL A 109 -7.58 -10.44 -0.47
C VAL A 109 -8.19 -10.30 0.92
N GLU A 110 -7.94 -11.28 1.79
CA GLU A 110 -8.26 -11.12 3.21
C GLU A 110 -7.64 -9.81 3.69
N SER A 111 -8.44 -8.99 4.35
CA SER A 111 -7.92 -7.77 4.95
C SER A 111 -6.81 -8.15 5.93
N PRO A 112 -5.55 -7.70 5.75
CA PRO A 112 -4.53 -7.92 6.76
C PRO A 112 -5.07 -7.48 8.12
N ALA A 113 -4.76 -8.23 9.18
CA ALA A 113 -5.27 -7.99 10.54
C ALA A 113 -5.01 -6.56 11.08
N ASN A 114 -4.17 -5.78 10.40
CA ASN A 114 -3.78 -4.43 10.77
C ASN A 114 -4.47 -3.32 9.94
N ILE A 115 -5.42 -3.67 9.06
CA ILE A 115 -6.25 -2.66 8.37
C ILE A 115 -7.41 -2.29 9.29
N ALA A 116 -7.45 -1.02 9.70
CA ALA A 116 -8.59 -0.44 10.35
C ALA A 116 -9.54 0.14 9.31
N VAL A 117 -10.84 -0.16 9.48
CA VAL A 117 -11.94 0.30 8.63
C VAL A 117 -12.76 1.31 9.42
N ALA A 118 -13.02 2.46 8.83
CA ALA A 118 -13.94 3.45 9.38
C ALA A 118 -15.06 3.71 8.36
N ALA A 119 -16.30 3.50 8.79
CA ALA A 119 -17.47 3.93 8.03
C ALA A 119 -17.64 5.45 8.17
N THR A 120 -17.93 6.11 7.05
CA THR A 120 -18.28 7.54 7.01
C THR A 120 -19.69 7.68 6.43
N ASP A 121 -20.27 8.88 6.53
CA ASP A 121 -21.56 9.16 5.90
C ASP A 121 -21.45 8.99 4.37
N GLY A 122 -21.99 7.88 3.86
CA GLY A 122 -21.94 7.50 2.44
C GLY A 122 -20.57 7.03 1.93
N GLY A 123 -19.71 6.46 2.79
CA GLY A 123 -18.39 6.01 2.35
C GLY A 123 -17.61 5.16 3.35
N CYS A 124 -16.40 4.79 2.94
CA CYS A 124 -15.50 3.94 3.73
C CYS A 124 -14.08 4.49 3.67
N ILE A 125 -13.36 4.43 4.79
CA ILE A 125 -11.94 4.77 4.86
C ILE A 125 -11.19 3.54 5.37
N TRP A 126 -10.16 3.13 4.63
CA TRP A 126 -9.25 2.07 5.06
C TRP A 126 -7.90 2.67 5.44
N SER A 127 -7.36 2.23 6.57
CA SER A 127 -6.07 2.69 7.09
C SER A 127 -5.23 1.53 7.58
N LEU A 128 -3.91 1.59 7.39
CA LEU A 128 -2.97 0.59 7.86
C LEU A 128 -2.07 1.23 8.91
N LYS A 129 -2.13 0.73 10.15
CA LYS A 129 -1.37 1.29 11.29
C LYS A 129 -1.56 2.81 11.45
N GLY A 130 -2.79 3.29 11.29
CA GLY A 130 -3.15 4.72 11.39
C GLY A 130 -2.84 5.56 10.14
N ILE A 131 -2.20 4.99 9.11
CA ILE A 131 -1.94 5.68 7.84
C ILE A 131 -3.09 5.39 6.88
N LYS A 132 -3.79 6.42 6.40
CA LYS A 132 -4.84 6.28 5.38
C LYS A 132 -4.27 5.58 4.12
N LEU A 133 -4.96 4.54 3.68
CA LEU A 133 -4.67 3.83 2.43
C LEU A 133 -5.41 4.48 1.28
N PHE A 134 -6.74 4.49 1.38
CA PHE A 134 -7.66 5.11 0.44
C PHE A 134 -9.06 5.21 1.09
N SER A 135 -9.92 5.98 0.45
CA SER A 135 -11.33 6.19 0.78
C SER A 135 -12.22 5.87 -0.41
N TYR A 136 -13.41 5.37 -0.12
CA TYR A 136 -14.47 5.08 -1.08
C TYR A 136 -15.69 5.96 -0.80
N THR A 137 -16.31 6.47 -1.86
CA THR A 137 -17.55 7.27 -1.78
C THR A 137 -18.65 6.58 -2.60
N GLU A 138 -19.73 6.15 -1.95
CA GLU A 138 -20.82 5.41 -2.61
C GLU A 138 -21.66 6.30 -3.53
N ALA A 139 -21.67 7.61 -3.28
CA ALA A 139 -22.42 8.58 -4.06
C ALA A 139 -21.90 8.71 -5.51
N THR A 140 -20.61 8.48 -5.71
CA THR A 140 -19.87 8.68 -6.98
C THR A 140 -19.11 7.44 -7.45
N GLY A 141 -19.00 6.40 -6.61
CA GLY A 141 -18.14 5.25 -6.89
C GLY A 141 -16.65 5.57 -6.85
N GLN A 142 -16.26 6.74 -6.35
CA GLN A 142 -14.88 7.20 -6.39
C GLN A 142 -14.04 6.51 -5.33
N VAL A 143 -12.85 6.08 -5.74
CA VAL A 143 -11.77 5.63 -4.84
C VAL A 143 -10.68 6.71 -4.85
N SER A 144 -10.34 7.26 -3.69
CA SER A 144 -9.36 8.35 -3.54
C SER A 144 -8.31 8.01 -2.49
N ARG A 145 -7.07 8.47 -2.67
CA ARG A 145 -5.98 8.22 -1.72
C ARG A 145 -6.11 9.09 -0.46
#